data_AF-A0A0A2A739-F1
#
_entry.id   AF-A0A0A2A739-F1
#
_cell.length_a   1.000
_cell.length_b   1.000
_cell.length_c   1.000
_cell.angle_alpha   90.00
_cell.angle_beta   90.00
_cell.angle_gamma   90.00
#
_symmetry.space_group_name_H-M   'P 1'
#
loop_
_entity.id
_entity.type
_entity.pdbx_description
1 polymer ?
#
loop_
_entity_poly.entity_id
_entity_poly.type
_entity_poly.pdbx_seq_one_letter_code
_entity_poly.pdbx_strand_id
1 'polypeptide(L)'
;MPSISIILKERRSNGLKGSISSKSNLKGNFYTHRPIKDKPTSWSFENGVTKLNGEAILLKDGKIWHPYQTKIKSHEVNMVLFSGLSSKLSRITNNVDLLKAASGFFRIGNGCYGGRINKV
;
A
#
# COMPACT_ATOMS: atom_id res chain seq x y z
N MET A 1 11.97 15.47 -10.12
CA MET A 1 10.93 14.47 -9.78
C MET A 1 11.61 13.10 -9.67
N PRO A 2 11.38 12.29 -8.63
CA PRO A 2 12.02 10.98 -8.53
C PRO A 2 11.71 10.15 -9.78
N SER A 3 12.72 9.47 -10.31
CA SER A 3 12.55 8.60 -11.48
C SER A 3 11.67 7.38 -11.20
N ILE A 4 11.39 7.10 -9.91
CA ILE A 4 10.57 6.00 -9.40
C ILE A 4 9.71 6.50 -8.24
N SER A 5 8.43 6.14 -8.22
CA SER A 5 7.49 6.50 -7.16
C SER A 5 6.57 5.33 -6.79
N ILE A 6 6.28 5.19 -5.49
CA ILE A 6 5.26 4.29 -4.97
C ILE A 6 4.04 5.16 -4.63
N ILE A 7 2.94 4.92 -5.33
CA ILE A 7 1.74 5.76 -5.23
C ILE A 7 0.55 4.88 -4.84
N LEU A 8 -0.11 5.22 -3.73
CA LEU A 8 -1.42 4.66 -3.39
C LEU A 8 -2.49 5.37 -4.21
N LYS A 9 -3.34 4.60 -4.87
CA LYS A 9 -4.29 5.08 -5.89
C LYS A 9 -5.75 4.90 -5.50
N GLU A 10 -6.05 3.84 -4.76
CA GLU A 10 -7.44 3.43 -4.54
C GLU A 10 -7.63 2.88 -3.12
N ARG A 11 -8.76 3.27 -2.50
CA ARG A 11 -9.26 2.62 -1.28
C ARG A 11 -10.21 1.51 -1.68
N ARG A 12 -9.97 0.31 -1.13
CA ARG A 12 -10.79 -0.88 -1.35
C ARG A 12 -11.58 -1.19 -0.08
N SER A 13 -12.61 -2.02 -0.22
CA SER A 13 -13.41 -2.50 0.90
C SER A 13 -12.59 -3.19 1.99
N ASN A 14 -11.44 -3.75 1.62
CA ASN A 14 -10.56 -4.53 2.49
C ASN A 14 -9.13 -3.97 2.60
N GLY A 15 -8.84 -2.74 2.16
CA GLY A 15 -7.49 -2.18 2.24
C GLY A 15 -7.23 -1.07 1.23
N LEU A 16 -5.99 -0.98 0.76
CA LEU A 16 -5.50 0.02 -0.18
C LEU A 16 -4.89 -0.69 -1.39
N LYS A 17 -4.95 -0.03 -2.54
CA LYS A 17 -4.22 -0.42 -3.75
C LYS A 17 -3.33 0.72 -4.18
N GLY A 18 -2.11 0.35 -4.58
CA GLY A 18 -1.11 1.27 -5.11
C GLY A 18 -0.32 0.65 -6.23
N SER A 19 0.67 1.38 -6.70
CA SER A 19 1.57 0.91 -7.76
C SER A 19 2.95 1.52 -7.64
N ILE A 20 3.94 0.81 -8.15
CA ILE A 20 5.25 1.37 -8.45
C ILE A 20 5.23 1.85 -9.90
N SER A 21 5.61 3.10 -10.13
CA SER A 21 5.87 3.63 -11.48
C SER A 21 7.30 4.13 -11.57
N SER A 22 7.93 3.95 -12.74
CA SER A 22 9.23 4.52 -13.07
C SER A 22 9.17 5.18 -14.43
N LYS A 23 9.49 6.48 -14.53
CA LYS A 23 9.42 7.25 -15.79
C LYS A 23 8.12 6.96 -16.57
N SER A 24 6.98 7.01 -15.87
CA SER A 24 5.63 6.70 -16.40
C SER A 24 5.34 5.24 -16.77
N ASN A 25 6.31 4.32 -16.64
CA ASN A 25 6.08 2.89 -16.82
C ASN A 25 5.64 2.24 -15.51
N LEU A 26 4.49 1.56 -15.53
CA LEU A 26 4.02 0.74 -14.41
C LEU A 26 4.99 -0.44 -14.19
N LYS A 27 5.51 -0.58 -12.98
CA LYS A 27 6.44 -1.65 -12.59
C LYS A 27 5.77 -2.76 -11.78
N GLY A 28 4.57 -2.52 -11.28
CA GLY A 28 3.78 -3.49 -10.52
C GLY A 28 2.77 -2.83 -9.62
N ASN A 29 1.87 -3.64 -9.06
CA ASN A 29 0.80 -3.20 -8.17
C ASN A 29 1.06 -3.70 -6.75
N PHE A 30 0.67 -2.87 -5.79
CA PHE A 30 0.57 -3.23 -4.39
C PHE A 30 -0.88 -3.33 -3.96
N TYR A 31 -1.14 -4.28 -3.07
CA TYR A 31 -2.42 -4.41 -2.39
C TYR A 31 -2.16 -4.60 -0.91
N THR A 32 -2.94 -3.91 -0.07
CA THR A 32 -2.99 -4.21 1.36
C THR A 32 -4.28 -4.94 1.67
N HIS A 33 -4.22 -5.75 2.72
CA HIS A 33 -5.34 -6.51 3.22
C HIS A 33 -5.54 -6.16 4.68
N ARG A 34 -6.79 -5.87 5.03
CA ARG A 34 -7.23 -5.57 6.39
C ARG A 34 -6.83 -6.71 7.33
N PRO A 35 -6.60 -6.39 8.60
CA PRO A 35 -6.41 -7.44 9.58
C PRO A 35 -7.74 -8.16 9.85
N ILE A 36 -7.65 -9.41 10.26
CA ILE A 36 -8.74 -10.19 10.85
C ILE A 36 -8.26 -10.74 12.19
N LYS A 37 -9.15 -11.30 13.02
CA LYS A 37 -8.81 -11.70 14.41
C LYS A 37 -7.49 -12.50 14.51
N ASP A 38 -7.28 -13.43 13.58
CA ASP A 38 -6.15 -14.37 13.63
C ASP A 38 -5.04 -14.05 12.61
N LYS A 39 -5.14 -12.93 11.88
CA LYS A 39 -4.12 -12.54 10.89
C LYS A 39 -3.86 -11.04 10.92
N PRO A 40 -2.58 -10.62 10.99
CA PRO A 40 -2.24 -9.21 10.90
C PRO A 40 -2.59 -8.66 9.51
N THR A 41 -2.58 -7.33 9.42
CA THR A 41 -2.63 -6.64 8.13
C THR A 41 -1.46 -7.13 7.28
N SER A 42 -1.72 -7.44 6.02
CA SER A 42 -0.68 -7.88 5.08
C SER A 42 -0.65 -7.03 3.83
N TRP A 43 0.44 -7.14 3.08
CA TRP A 43 0.56 -6.59 1.74
C TRP A 43 1.02 -7.64 0.76
N SER A 44 0.69 -7.42 -0.51
CA SER A 44 1.23 -8.16 -1.65
C SER A 44 1.68 -7.20 -2.75
N PHE A 45 2.68 -7.64 -3.49
CA PHE A 45 3.18 -7.00 -4.71
C PHE A 45 3.14 -8.01 -5.85
N GLU A 46 2.73 -7.55 -7.02
CA GLU A 46 2.78 -8.34 -8.24
C GLU A 46 3.12 -7.49 -9.47
N ASN A 47 3.89 -8.04 -10.40
CA ASN A 47 4.24 -7.40 -11.67
C ASN A 47 4.16 -8.36 -12.87
N GLY A 48 3.35 -9.42 -12.76
CA GLY A 48 3.20 -10.47 -13.78
C GLY A 48 4.31 -11.54 -13.76
N VAL A 49 5.50 -11.21 -13.25
CA VAL A 49 6.64 -12.13 -13.17
C VAL A 49 6.92 -12.54 -11.72
N THR A 50 6.90 -11.57 -10.82
CA THR A 50 7.22 -11.75 -9.40
C THR A 50 5.98 -11.50 -8.57
N LYS A 51 5.81 -12.32 -7.52
CA LYS A 51 4.87 -12.10 -6.44
C LYS A 51 5.62 -12.04 -5.11
N LEU A 52 5.45 -10.94 -4.38
CA LEU A 52 6.01 -10.75 -3.04
C LEU A 52 4.88 -10.46 -2.05
N ASN A 53 5.12 -10.75 -0.78
CA ASN A 53 4.19 -10.45 0.30
C ASN A 53 4.93 -10.18 1.61
N GLY A 54 4.20 -9.62 2.56
CA GLY A 54 4.68 -9.36 3.91
C GLY A 54 3.58 -8.76 4.77
N GLU A 55 3.97 -8.35 5.97
CA GLU A 55 3.09 -7.68 6.92
C GLU A 55 3.07 -6.18 6.69
N ALA A 56 1.94 -5.53 6.95
CA ALA A 56 1.79 -4.10 6.86
C ALA A 56 1.14 -3.55 8.14
N ILE A 57 1.25 -2.24 8.33
CA ILE A 57 0.48 -1.51 9.33
C ILE A 57 -0.38 -0.50 8.56
N LEU A 58 -1.71 -0.62 8.66
CA LEU A 58 -2.64 0.36 8.11
C LEU A 58 -2.98 1.40 9.17
N LEU A 59 -3.07 2.66 8.77
CA LEU A 59 -3.37 3.76 9.67
C LEU A 59 -4.44 4.71 9.11
N LYS A 60 -5.20 5.31 10.02
CA LYS A 60 -6.03 6.50 9.79
C LYS A 60 -5.42 7.65 10.59
N ASP A 61 -4.88 8.66 9.93
CA ASP A 61 -4.35 9.86 10.57
C ASP A 61 -3.32 9.54 11.68
N GLY A 62 -2.44 8.57 11.43
CA GLY A 62 -1.43 8.11 12.38
C GLY A 62 -1.93 7.11 13.45
N LYS A 63 -3.23 6.81 13.50
CA LYS A 63 -3.80 5.80 14.40
C LYS A 63 -3.82 4.43 13.72
N ILE A 64 -3.23 3.43 14.37
CA ILE A 64 -3.13 2.05 13.85
C ILE A 64 -4.52 1.42 13.72
N TRP A 65 -4.76 0.74 12.60
CA TRP A 65 -5.93 -0.11 12.41
C TRP A 65 -5.71 -1.52 12.96
N HIS A 66 -6.38 -1.86 14.06
CA HIS A 66 -6.41 -3.20 14.67
C HIS A 66 -7.76 -3.92 14.46
N PRO A 67 -7.81 -5.27 14.38
CA PRO A 67 -9.07 -6.01 14.23
C PRO A 67 -9.95 -5.99 15.49
N TYR A 68 -9.39 -5.75 16.68
CA TYR A 68 -10.15 -5.68 17.94
C TYR A 68 -10.69 -4.29 18.27
N GLN A 69 -10.57 -3.31 17.36
CA GLN A 69 -11.21 -2.00 17.51
C GLN A 69 -12.31 -1.81 16.48
N THR A 70 -13.33 -1.06 16.87
CA THR A 70 -14.50 -0.76 16.01
C THR A 70 -14.45 0.64 15.40
N LYS A 71 -13.50 1.48 15.83
CA LYS A 71 -13.46 2.92 15.51
C LYS A 71 -12.97 3.25 14.10
N ILE A 72 -12.08 2.44 13.52
CA ILE A 72 -11.50 2.68 12.19
C ILE A 72 -12.12 1.68 11.22
N LYS A 73 -12.78 2.19 10.18
CA LYS A 73 -13.30 1.41 9.07
C LYS A 73 -12.29 1.35 7.93
N SER A 74 -12.39 0.32 7.09
CA SER A 74 -11.48 0.08 5.98
C SER A 74 -11.35 1.26 5.00
N HIS A 75 -12.46 1.92 4.70
CA HIS A 75 -12.50 3.07 3.79
C HIS A 75 -11.93 4.36 4.39
N GLU A 76 -11.69 4.40 5.69
CA GLU A 76 -11.13 5.57 6.38
C GLU A 76 -9.60 5.51 6.45
N VAL A 77 -9.01 4.34 6.21
CA VAL A 77 -7.56 4.17 6.18
C VAL A 77 -6.98 5.06 5.08
N ASN A 78 -5.94 5.81 5.45
CA ASN A 78 -5.29 6.76 4.56
C ASN A 78 -3.77 6.63 4.50
N MET A 79 -3.20 5.71 5.28
CA MET A 79 -1.76 5.51 5.34
C MET A 79 -1.41 4.03 5.54
N VAL A 80 -0.26 3.64 5.03
CA VAL A 80 0.33 2.31 5.25
C VAL A 80 1.83 2.41 5.48
N LEU A 81 2.33 1.54 6.36
CA LEU A 81 3.73 1.15 6.45
C LEU A 81 3.85 -0.29 5.95
N PHE A 82 4.65 -0.52 4.91
CA PHE A 82 4.93 -1.86 4.40
C PHE A 82 6.15 -2.44 5.12
N SER A 83 5.95 -3.37 6.06
CA SER A 83 7.06 -3.97 6.80
C SER A 83 7.94 -4.80 5.87
N GLY A 84 9.25 -4.56 5.92
CA GLY A 84 10.26 -5.29 5.15
C GLY A 84 10.20 -5.08 3.64
N LEU A 85 9.48 -4.06 3.13
CA LEU A 85 9.28 -3.88 1.70
C LEU A 85 10.59 -3.73 0.92
N SER A 86 11.48 -2.84 1.37
CA SER A 86 12.78 -2.61 0.73
C SER A 86 13.63 -3.90 0.70
N SER A 87 13.66 -4.65 1.79
CA SER A 87 14.35 -5.96 1.87
C SER A 87 13.78 -7.02 0.92
N LYS A 88 12.46 -7.01 0.70
CA LYS A 88 11.83 -7.93 -0.28
C LYS A 88 12.10 -7.48 -1.72
N LEU A 89 12.03 -6.18 -2.00
CA LEU A 89 12.31 -5.63 -3.33
C LEU A 89 13.78 -5.80 -3.71
N SER A 90 14.73 -5.72 -2.77
CA SER A 90 16.16 -5.88 -3.06
C SER A 90 16.52 -7.25 -3.64
N ARG A 91 15.64 -8.27 -3.50
CA ARG A 91 15.81 -9.59 -4.11
C ARG A 91 15.55 -9.60 -5.62
N ILE A 92 14.90 -8.58 -6.15
CA ILE A 92 14.51 -8.49 -7.57
C ILE A 92 15.00 -7.21 -8.26
N THR A 93 15.58 -6.27 -7.51
CA THR A 93 16.12 -5.03 -8.06
C THR A 93 17.24 -4.48 -7.19
N ASN A 94 18.26 -3.93 -7.84
CA ASN A 94 19.37 -3.21 -7.19
C ASN A 94 19.21 -1.68 -7.31
N ASN A 95 18.03 -1.19 -7.70
CA ASN A 95 17.80 0.25 -7.84
C ASN A 95 17.73 0.92 -6.47
N VAL A 96 18.80 1.60 -6.08
CA VAL A 96 18.94 2.24 -4.77
C VAL A 96 17.84 3.27 -4.49
N ASP A 97 17.43 4.05 -5.48
CA ASP A 97 16.37 5.06 -5.32
C ASP A 97 15.03 4.42 -4.99
N LEU A 98 14.70 3.29 -5.64
CA LEU A 98 13.50 2.52 -5.33
C LEU A 98 13.57 1.93 -3.91
N LEU A 99 14.71 1.37 -3.51
CA LEU A 99 14.86 0.78 -2.18
C LEU A 99 14.76 1.84 -1.07
N LYS A 100 15.30 3.04 -1.30
CA LYS A 100 15.11 4.20 -0.41
C LYS A 100 13.65 4.63 -0.38
N ALA A 101 13.01 4.76 -1.55
CA ALA A 101 11.60 5.15 -1.66
C ALA A 101 10.65 4.11 -1.02
N ALA A 102 11.04 2.85 -0.94
CA ALA A 102 10.29 1.77 -0.30
C ALA A 102 10.35 1.77 1.23
N SER A 103 11.22 2.58 1.84
CA SER A 103 11.52 2.54 3.28
C SER A 103 10.78 3.63 4.07
N GLY A 104 9.46 3.75 3.92
CA GLY A 104 8.70 4.82 4.59
C GLY A 104 7.20 4.59 4.71
N PHE A 105 6.50 5.66 5.14
CA PHE A 105 5.04 5.71 5.20
C PHE A 105 4.48 6.20 3.88
N PHE A 106 3.45 5.51 3.38
CA PHE A 106 2.76 5.86 2.15
C PHE A 106 1.37 6.36 2.49
N ARG A 107 1.05 7.58 2.04
CA ARG A 107 -0.27 8.18 2.20
C ARG A 107 -1.01 8.12 0.88
N ILE A 108 -2.29 7.76 0.95
CA ILE A 108 -3.18 7.92 -0.21
C ILE A 108 -3.68 9.37 -0.24
N GLY A 109 -3.70 9.97 -1.43
CA GLY A 109 -4.20 11.33 -1.61
C GLY A 109 -5.71 11.45 -1.38
N ASN A 110 -6.20 12.70 -1.41
CA ASN A 110 -7.62 13.01 -1.31
C ASN A 110 -8.42 12.66 -2.58
N GLY A 111 -7.74 12.33 -3.69
CA GLY A 111 -8.38 11.84 -4.91
C GLY A 111 -8.94 10.44 -4.69
N CYS A 112 -10.27 10.33 -4.59
CA CYS A 112 -10.96 9.07 -4.42
C CYS A 112 -11.44 8.56 -5.79
N TYR A 113 -10.93 7.41 -6.26
CA TYR A 113 -11.53 6.64 -7.36
C TYR A 113 -11.88 5.21 -6.91
N GLY A 114 -12.41 5.10 -5.69
CA GLY A 114 -12.93 3.84 -5.13
C GLY A 114 -14.42 3.70 -5.36
N GLY A 115 -14.85 3.54 -6.63
CA GLY A 115 -16.09 2.85 -7.04
C GLY A 115 -17.46 3.29 -6.52
N ARG A 116 -17.59 4.29 -5.65
CA ARG A 116 -18.87 4.91 -5.29
C ARG A 116 -18.82 6.39 -5.60
N ILE A 117 -19.36 6.74 -6.77
CA ILE A 117 -19.87 8.07 -7.06
C ILE A 117 -20.94 8.32 -5.99
N ASN A 118 -20.71 9.26 -5.09
CA ASN A 118 -21.84 9.94 -4.46
C ASN A 118 -22.59 10.60 -5.62
N LYS A 119 -23.75 10.06 -5.97
CA LYS A 119 -24.72 10.83 -6.75
C LYS A 119 -24.97 12.09 -5.93
N VAL A 120 -24.48 13.22 -6.44
CA VAL A 120 -25.00 14.55 -6.08
C VAL A 120 -26.40 14.63 -6.66
#